data_AF-A0A7M7M5C5-F1
#
_entry.id   AF-A0A7M7M5C5-F1
#
_cell.length_a   1.000
_cell.length_b   1.000
_cell.length_c   1.000
_cell.angle_alpha   90.00
_cell.angle_beta   90.00
_cell.angle_gamma   90.00
#
_symmetry.space_group_name_H-M   'P 1'
#
loop_
_entity.id
_entity.type
_entity.pdbx_description
1 polymer ?
#
loop_
_entity_poly.entity_id
_entity_poly.type
_entity_poly.pdbx_seq_one_letter_code
_entity_poly.pdbx_strand_id
1 'polypeptide(L)'
;MLNKRVAFPMTSIQAKDKESSLNKPLNMPPPIQSAINLTTASHPPLLCPSNKNNLKGKMNEININKEETLNNVLTNLEAVINEHISEKNSAEEVKKKLDILKTAWLEDKLNNVIYKNILDLSTALREGNIEKADEIHIALMMYHANLCNTWIPGIRHIILGLKTKMKNSNITYSQSSESNLLLTERNE
;
A
#
# COMPACT_ATOMS: atom_id res chain seq x y z
N MET A 1 -17.80 -26.50 -34.33
CA MET A 1 -16.67 -26.10 -35.20
C MET A 1 -15.87 -25.03 -34.49
N LEU A 2 -14.55 -25.25 -34.36
CA LEU A 2 -13.63 -24.50 -33.50
C LEU A 2 -12.77 -23.57 -34.38
N ASN A 3 -12.93 -22.25 -34.24
CA ASN A 3 -12.19 -21.29 -35.06
C ASN A 3 -10.75 -21.11 -34.54
N LYS A 4 -9.79 -21.77 -35.20
CA LYS A 4 -8.35 -21.55 -35.01
C LYS A 4 -7.91 -20.31 -35.79
N ARG A 5 -7.45 -19.25 -35.11
CA ARG A 5 -6.82 -18.10 -35.77
C ARG A 5 -5.37 -18.48 -36.09
N VAL A 6 -5.03 -18.43 -37.38
CA VAL A 6 -3.69 -18.68 -37.92
C VAL A 6 -2.86 -17.40 -37.74
N ALA A 7 -1.64 -17.51 -37.21
CA ALA A 7 -0.70 -16.39 -37.09
C ALA A 7 0.04 -16.14 -38.42
N PHE A 8 0.41 -14.89 -38.68
CA PHE A 8 1.16 -14.50 -39.88
C PHE A 8 2.67 -14.72 -39.71
N PRO A 9 3.38 -15.17 -40.76
CA PRO A 9 4.81 -15.42 -40.70
C PRO A 9 5.61 -14.11 -40.75
N MET A 10 6.50 -13.91 -39.79
CA MET A 10 7.53 -12.86 -39.83
C MET A 10 8.60 -13.27 -40.83
N THR A 11 8.71 -12.56 -41.95
CA THR A 11 9.78 -12.77 -42.93
C THR A 11 11.10 -12.27 -42.36
N SER A 12 12.04 -13.20 -42.22
CA SER A 12 13.46 -12.93 -42.00
C SER A 12 14.06 -12.36 -43.29
N ILE A 13 14.61 -11.14 -43.22
CA ILE A 13 15.45 -10.60 -44.29
C ILE A 13 16.87 -10.53 -43.77
N GLN A 14 17.68 -11.53 -44.15
CA GLN A 14 19.12 -11.38 -44.28
C GLN A 14 19.44 -11.03 -45.73
N ALA A 15 20.14 -9.92 -45.95
CA ALA A 15 20.97 -9.71 -47.13
C ALA A 15 22.12 -8.73 -46.82
N LYS A 16 23.27 -9.03 -47.41
CA LYS A 16 24.64 -8.59 -47.10
C LYS A 16 25.00 -7.19 -47.64
N ASP A 17 25.90 -6.54 -46.90
CA ASP A 17 26.97 -5.59 -47.23
C ASP A 17 27.09 -4.98 -48.66
N LYS A 18 27.03 -3.65 -48.78
CA LYS A 18 28.20 -2.74 -48.90
C LYS A 18 27.82 -1.29 -49.25
N GLU A 19 28.33 -0.39 -48.40
CA GLU A 19 28.93 0.93 -48.72
C GLU A 19 28.07 2.20 -48.93
N SER A 20 28.54 3.26 -48.25
CA SER A 20 28.29 4.70 -48.42
C SER A 20 27.07 5.36 -47.74
N SER A 21 27.25 5.57 -46.43
CA SER A 21 27.08 6.82 -45.66
C SER A 21 26.02 7.88 -46.02
N LEU A 22 25.31 8.27 -44.96
CA LEU A 22 24.47 9.44 -44.73
C LEU A 22 23.04 9.37 -45.28
N ASN A 23 22.10 8.94 -44.43
CA ASN A 23 20.82 9.61 -44.16
C ASN A 23 20.11 8.88 -43.00
N LYS A 24 20.04 9.53 -41.84
CA LYS A 24 19.33 9.05 -40.64
C LYS A 24 17.85 9.43 -40.75
N PRO A 25 16.87 8.51 -40.76
CA PRO A 25 15.50 8.89 -40.50
C PRO A 25 15.35 9.11 -38.99
N LEU A 26 15.16 10.37 -38.63
CA LEU A 26 14.69 10.79 -37.33
C LEU A 26 13.25 10.28 -37.19
N ASN A 27 13.04 9.24 -36.38
CA ASN A 27 11.70 8.86 -35.91
C ASN A 27 11.16 9.96 -34.99
N MET A 28 10.70 11.08 -35.57
CA MET A 28 9.78 11.98 -34.89
C MET A 28 8.35 11.46 -35.07
N PRO A 29 7.49 11.55 -34.04
CA PRO A 29 6.06 11.39 -34.23
C PRO A 29 5.53 12.49 -35.19
N PRO A 30 4.43 12.23 -35.91
CA PRO A 30 3.91 13.16 -36.89
C PRO A 30 3.52 14.50 -36.24
N PRO A 31 3.73 15.64 -36.92
CA PRO A 31 3.25 16.92 -36.44
C PRO A 31 1.73 16.92 -36.47
N ILE A 32 1.11 17.09 -35.30
CA ILE A 32 -0.34 17.30 -35.18
C ILE A 32 -0.63 18.70 -35.72
N GLN A 33 -0.94 18.77 -37.01
CA GLN A 33 -1.57 19.95 -37.60
C GLN A 33 -3.09 19.77 -37.51
N SER A 34 -3.68 20.38 -36.49
CA SER A 34 -5.02 20.94 -36.59
C SER A 34 -5.24 21.81 -35.36
N ALA A 35 -5.25 23.12 -35.60
CA ALA A 35 -5.85 24.07 -34.68
C ALA A 35 -7.35 23.76 -34.60
N ILE A 36 -7.71 22.84 -33.72
CA ILE A 36 -9.06 22.80 -33.19
C ILE A 36 -9.16 23.95 -32.21
N ASN A 37 -9.81 25.02 -32.64
CA ASN A 37 -10.39 26.00 -31.74
C ASN A 37 -11.44 25.26 -30.90
N LEU A 38 -11.00 24.68 -29.78
CA LEU A 38 -11.89 24.15 -28.76
C LEU A 38 -12.59 25.36 -28.14
N THR A 39 -13.79 25.65 -28.63
CA THR A 39 -14.71 26.58 -27.96
C THR A 39 -15.01 25.98 -26.59
N THR A 40 -14.27 26.42 -25.58
CA THR A 40 -14.54 26.09 -24.19
C THR A 40 -15.90 26.70 -23.87
N ALA A 41 -16.90 25.88 -23.57
CA ALA A 41 -18.15 26.39 -23.01
C ALA A 41 -17.81 27.18 -21.75
N SER A 42 -18.34 28.40 -21.63
CA SER A 42 -18.25 29.20 -20.41
C SER A 42 -19.09 28.51 -19.34
N HIS A 43 -18.48 27.54 -18.65
CA HIS A 43 -19.05 26.96 -17.45
C HIS A 43 -18.47 27.73 -16.26
N PRO A 44 -19.28 28.01 -15.24
CA PRO A 44 -18.79 28.56 -13.99
C PRO A 44 -17.64 27.69 -13.49
N PRO A 45 -16.52 28.26 -13.01
CA PRO A 45 -15.48 27.47 -12.39
C PRO A 45 -16.12 26.66 -11.26
N LEU A 46 -15.95 25.34 -11.30
CA LEU A 46 -16.28 24.49 -10.17
C LEU A 46 -15.38 24.96 -9.03
N LEU A 47 -15.96 25.72 -8.10
CA LEU A 47 -15.34 26.01 -6.83
C LEU A 47 -15.14 24.66 -6.16
N CYS A 48 -13.91 24.12 -6.25
CA CYS A 48 -13.48 23.08 -5.35
C CYS A 48 -13.80 23.57 -3.93
N PRO A 49 -14.55 22.82 -3.12
CA PRO A 49 -14.57 23.07 -1.70
C PRO A 49 -13.14 22.84 -1.21
N SER A 50 -12.33 23.91 -1.20
CA SER A 50 -11.09 23.94 -0.47
C SER A 50 -11.49 23.98 0.99
N ASN A 51 -11.90 22.81 1.49
CA ASN A 51 -12.10 22.61 2.90
C ASN A 51 -10.70 22.52 3.51
N LYS A 52 -10.04 23.67 3.62
CA LYS A 52 -8.94 23.90 4.55
C LYS A 52 -9.52 23.87 5.95
N ASN A 53 -10.06 22.71 6.34
CA ASN A 53 -10.15 22.33 7.72
C ASN A 53 -8.71 22.18 8.18
N ASN A 54 -8.11 23.32 8.54
CA ASN A 54 -7.01 23.38 9.45
C ASN A 54 -7.52 22.75 10.75
N LEU A 55 -7.43 21.43 10.82
CA LEU A 55 -7.31 20.71 12.07
C LEU A 55 -5.97 21.16 12.67
N LYS A 56 -5.94 22.41 13.14
CA LYS A 56 -5.02 22.91 14.14
C LYS A 56 -5.45 22.26 15.45
N GLY A 57 -5.38 20.92 15.47
CA GLY A 57 -5.47 20.13 16.68
C GLY A 57 -4.37 20.66 17.56
N LYS A 58 -4.79 21.31 18.65
CA LYS A 58 -4.00 21.76 19.78
C LYS A 58 -2.70 20.95 19.85
N MET A 59 -1.61 21.53 19.33
CA MET A 59 -0.27 20.97 19.43
C MET A 59 0.09 21.06 20.90
N ASN A 60 -0.34 20.07 21.68
CA ASN A 60 0.37 19.74 22.88
C ASN A 60 1.74 19.31 22.36
N GLU A 61 2.77 20.15 22.58
CA GLU A 61 4.16 19.71 22.49
C GLU A 61 4.33 18.60 23.53
N ILE A 62 3.94 17.39 23.14
CA ILE A 62 4.28 16.19 23.86
C ILE A 62 5.78 16.07 23.62
N ASN A 63 6.57 16.25 24.68
CA ASN A 63 7.98 15.95 24.69
C ASN A 63 8.12 14.43 24.54
N ILE A 64 8.10 13.95 23.30
CA ILE A 64 8.28 12.54 22.97
C ILE A 64 9.77 12.25 23.02
N ASN A 65 10.18 11.33 23.91
CA ASN A 65 11.53 10.76 23.86
C ASN A 65 11.67 9.95 22.55
N LYS A 66 12.24 10.57 21.51
CA LYS A 66 12.26 10.03 20.14
C LYS A 66 12.95 8.65 20.06
N GLU A 67 14.02 8.45 20.83
CA GLU A 67 14.82 7.22 20.82
C GLU A 67 14.05 6.06 21.45
N GLU A 68 13.52 6.27 22.65
CA GLU A 68 12.72 5.27 23.36
C GLU A 68 11.45 4.91 22.58
N THR A 69 10.80 5.93 22.01
CA THR A 69 9.60 5.75 21.18
C THR A 69 9.91 4.92 19.94
N LEU A 70 11.01 5.21 19.25
CA LEU A 70 11.44 4.42 18.09
C LEU A 70 11.71 2.97 18.49
N ASN A 71 12.42 2.73 19.59
CA ASN A 71 12.70 1.39 20.08
C ASN A 71 11.41 0.61 20.39
N ASN A 72 10.44 1.25 21.03
CA ASN A 72 9.14 0.65 21.32
C ASN A 72 8.37 0.31 20.04
N VAL A 73 8.35 1.24 19.07
CA VAL A 73 7.71 1.03 17.76
C VAL A 73 8.32 -0.15 17.02
N LEU A 74 9.65 -0.22 16.93
CA LEU A 74 10.35 -1.29 16.22
C LEU A 74 10.11 -2.63 16.91
N THR A 75 10.24 -2.70 18.23
CA THR A 75 9.95 -3.90 19.01
C THR A 75 8.51 -4.38 18.79
N ASN A 76 7.56 -3.44 18.79
CA ASN A 76 6.14 -3.72 18.51
C ASN A 76 5.93 -4.29 17.11
N LEU A 77 6.44 -3.63 16.08
CA LEU A 77 6.24 -4.08 14.71
C LEU A 77 6.97 -5.39 14.42
N GLU A 78 8.18 -5.58 14.92
CA GLU A 78 8.96 -6.81 14.73
C GLU A 78 8.27 -8.04 15.29
N ALA A 79 7.79 -7.99 16.54
CA ALA A 79 7.12 -9.18 17.06
C ALA A 79 5.75 -9.43 16.39
N VAL A 80 5.04 -8.39 15.91
CA VAL A 80 3.83 -8.61 15.08
C VAL A 80 4.19 -9.31 13.76
N ILE A 81 5.27 -8.89 13.09
CA ILE A 81 5.75 -9.52 11.86
C ILE A 81 6.08 -10.99 12.12
N ASN A 82 6.85 -11.27 13.17
CA ASN A 82 7.28 -12.64 13.50
C ASN A 82 6.11 -13.55 13.91
N GLU A 83 5.08 -13.01 14.55
CA GLU A 83 3.91 -13.79 14.98
C GLU A 83 2.88 -14.03 13.86
N HIS A 84 2.70 -13.06 12.97
CA HIS A 84 1.55 -13.06 12.06
C HIS A 84 1.91 -13.16 10.57
N ILE A 85 3.15 -12.91 10.18
CA ILE A 85 3.60 -13.01 8.78
C ILE A 85 4.46 -14.26 8.64
N SER A 86 3.84 -15.38 8.26
CA SER A 86 4.53 -16.67 8.11
C SER A 86 5.35 -16.77 6.82
N GLU A 87 4.99 -16.01 5.78
CA GLU A 87 5.72 -16.04 4.51
C GLU A 87 7.01 -15.23 4.62
N LYS A 88 8.15 -15.94 4.49
CA LYS A 88 9.49 -15.35 4.65
C LYS A 88 9.74 -14.15 3.74
N ASN A 89 9.36 -14.25 2.47
CA ASN A 89 9.58 -13.18 1.48
C ASN A 89 8.78 -11.92 1.84
N SER A 90 7.51 -12.10 2.23
CA SER A 90 6.64 -11.02 2.68
C SER A 90 7.15 -10.39 3.98
N ALA A 91 7.61 -11.19 4.94
CA ALA A 91 8.22 -10.69 6.17
C ALA A 91 9.51 -9.88 5.90
N GLU A 92 10.34 -10.32 4.95
CA GLU A 92 11.55 -9.62 4.56
C GLU A 92 11.24 -8.27 3.87
N GLU A 93 10.24 -8.23 3.00
CA GLU A 93 9.81 -6.99 2.36
C GLU A 93 9.29 -5.97 3.39
N VAL A 94 8.47 -6.43 4.35
CA VAL A 94 7.98 -5.56 5.42
C VAL A 94 9.13 -5.05 6.30
N LYS A 95 10.13 -5.89 6.61
CA LYS A 95 11.34 -5.47 7.33
C LYS A 95 12.13 -4.39 6.57
N LYS A 96 12.29 -4.54 5.25
CA LYS A 96 12.90 -3.48 4.41
C LYS A 96 12.13 -2.17 4.49
N LYS A 97 10.79 -2.21 4.51
CA LYS A 97 9.98 -1.00 4.72
C LYS A 97 10.16 -0.41 6.12
N LEU A 98 10.36 -1.24 7.13
CA LEU A 98 10.60 -0.82 8.50
C LEU A 98 11.97 -0.13 8.66
N ASP A 99 13.00 -0.59 7.94
CA ASP A 99 14.31 0.07 7.89
C ASP A 99 14.22 1.47 7.28
N ILE A 100 13.40 1.65 6.24
CA ILE A 100 13.12 2.96 5.65
C ILE A 100 12.42 3.86 6.67
N LEU A 101 11.45 3.33 7.42
CA LEU A 101 10.79 4.09 8.49
C LEU A 101 11.80 4.53 9.55
N LYS A 102 12.65 3.62 10.03
CA LYS A 102 13.71 3.91 10.99
C LYS A 102 14.64 5.02 10.49
N THR A 103 15.04 4.94 9.23
CA THR A 103 15.92 5.94 8.61
C THR A 103 15.24 7.31 8.58
N ALA A 104 13.99 7.38 8.09
CA ALA A 104 13.22 8.63 8.08
C ALA A 104 12.98 9.20 9.49
N TRP A 105 12.86 8.34 10.49
CA TRP A 105 12.73 8.73 11.90
C TRP A 105 14.01 9.38 12.44
N LEU A 106 15.16 8.75 12.22
CA LEU A 106 16.47 9.20 12.69
C LEU A 106 16.95 10.47 11.98
N GLU A 107 16.56 10.65 10.71
CA GLU A 107 16.85 11.85 9.92
C GLU A 107 15.91 13.04 10.26
N ASP A 108 15.03 12.89 11.25
CA ASP A 108 14.02 13.88 11.66
C ASP A 108 13.14 14.39 10.51
N LYS A 109 12.88 13.52 9.52
CA LYS A 109 12.04 13.83 8.35
C LYS A 109 10.54 13.72 8.64
N LEU A 110 10.17 13.30 9.84
CA LEU A 110 8.80 13.10 10.30
C LEU A 110 8.45 14.16 11.36
N ASN A 111 7.16 14.47 11.52
CA ASN A 111 6.71 15.43 12.52
C ASN A 111 6.21 14.72 13.80
N ASN A 112 6.02 15.49 14.88
CA ASN A 112 5.57 14.94 16.18
C ASN A 112 4.23 14.18 16.09
N VAL A 113 3.34 14.63 15.20
CA VAL A 113 2.04 13.99 14.97
C VAL A 113 2.23 12.60 14.38
N ILE A 114 3.13 12.47 13.39
CA ILE A 114 3.47 11.18 12.78
C ILE A 114 4.14 10.26 13.80
N TYR A 115 5.08 10.75 14.61
CA TYR A 115 5.71 9.94 15.65
C TYR A 115 4.69 9.34 16.62
N LYS A 116 3.76 10.16 17.10
CA LYS A 116 2.66 9.69 17.96
C LYS A 116 1.77 8.68 17.25
N ASN A 117 1.33 8.99 16.03
CA ASN A 117 0.45 8.10 15.27
C ASN A 117 1.11 6.75 15.00
N ILE A 118 2.42 6.71 14.71
CA ILE A 118 3.15 5.47 14.51
C ILE A 118 3.26 4.68 15.82
N LEU A 119 3.53 5.35 16.94
CA LEU A 119 3.50 4.71 18.26
C LEU A 119 2.12 4.08 18.53
N ASP A 120 1.05 4.87 18.42
CA ASP A 120 -0.32 4.43 18.64
C ASP A 120 -0.71 3.28 17.70
N LEU A 121 -0.28 3.34 16.44
CA LEU A 121 -0.47 2.27 15.46
C LEU A 121 0.29 1.00 15.84
N SER A 122 1.55 1.10 16.24
CA SER A 122 2.36 -0.05 16.65
C SER A 122 1.76 -0.74 17.88
N THR A 123 1.24 0.04 18.83
CA THR A 123 0.55 -0.47 20.03
C THR A 123 -0.77 -1.12 19.66
N ALA A 124 -1.59 -0.49 18.81
CA ALA A 124 -2.85 -1.07 18.35
C ALA A 124 -2.64 -2.42 17.64
N LEU A 125 -1.61 -2.54 16.80
CA LEU A 125 -1.24 -3.78 16.15
C LEU A 125 -0.81 -4.86 17.16
N ARG A 126 -0.02 -4.47 18.16
CA ARG A 126 0.42 -5.37 19.25
C ARG A 126 -0.76 -5.89 20.09
N GLU A 127 -1.73 -5.03 20.36
CA GLU A 127 -2.96 -5.36 21.11
C GLU A 127 -3.98 -6.15 20.28
N GLY A 128 -3.73 -6.34 18.97
CA GLY A 128 -4.66 -7.00 18.06
C GLY A 128 -5.87 -6.15 17.69
N ASN A 129 -5.85 -4.84 17.95
CA ASN A 129 -6.91 -3.90 17.58
C ASN A 129 -6.71 -3.44 16.12
N ILE A 130 -7.15 -4.29 15.19
CA ILE A 130 -6.93 -4.11 13.74
C ILE A 130 -7.71 -2.90 13.22
N GLU A 131 -8.92 -2.66 13.72
CA GLU A 131 -9.77 -1.54 13.33
C GLU A 131 -9.09 -0.21 13.63
N LYS A 132 -8.60 -0.03 14.86
CA LYS A 132 -7.87 1.18 15.27
C LYS A 132 -6.58 1.36 14.45
N ALA A 133 -5.85 0.27 14.18
CA ALA A 133 -4.65 0.34 13.35
C ALA A 133 -4.98 0.78 11.89
N ASP A 134 -6.07 0.29 11.31
CA ASP A 134 -6.50 0.67 9.97
C ASP A 134 -6.97 2.14 9.90
N GLU A 135 -7.69 2.61 10.93
CA GLU A 135 -8.08 4.02 11.06
C GLU A 135 -6.87 4.95 11.10
N ILE A 136 -5.85 4.62 11.93
CA ILE A 136 -4.63 5.42 12.02
C ILE A 136 -3.85 5.37 10.69
N HIS A 137 -3.77 4.21 10.05
CA HIS A 137 -3.15 4.07 8.73
C HIS A 137 -3.85 4.95 7.68
N ILE A 138 -5.18 4.97 7.64
CA ILE A 138 -5.97 5.83 6.74
C ILE A 138 -5.72 7.30 7.05
N ALA A 139 -5.70 7.69 8.34
CA ALA A 139 -5.41 9.06 8.74
C ALA A 139 -4.01 9.51 8.30
N LEU A 140 -2.99 8.67 8.49
CA LEU A 140 -1.62 8.94 8.02
C LEU A 140 -1.60 9.13 6.50
N MET A 141 -2.29 8.26 5.75
CA MET A 141 -2.38 8.37 4.29
C MET A 141 -3.17 9.60 3.83
N MET A 142 -4.15 10.06 4.60
CA MET A 142 -4.98 11.20 4.22
C MET A 142 -4.27 12.54 4.47
N TYR A 143 -3.56 12.66 5.60
CA TYR A 143 -2.96 13.93 6.02
C TYR A 143 -1.46 14.03 5.74
N HIS A 144 -0.74 12.91 5.63
CA HIS A 144 0.72 12.86 5.61
C HIS A 144 1.28 11.91 4.53
N ALA A 145 0.52 11.69 3.43
CA ALA A 145 0.89 10.77 2.36
C ALA A 145 2.33 10.94 1.85
N ASN A 146 2.77 12.18 1.67
CA ASN A 146 4.09 12.54 1.15
C ASN A 146 5.25 12.06 2.04
N LEU A 147 5.05 12.02 3.36
CA LEU A 147 6.06 11.59 4.34
C LEU A 147 5.99 10.08 4.62
N CYS A 148 4.81 9.47 4.41
CA CYS A 148 4.56 8.07 4.74
C CYS A 148 4.70 7.12 3.54
N ASN A 149 4.55 7.60 2.30
CA ASN A 149 4.39 6.78 1.08
C ASN A 149 5.41 5.65 0.89
N THR A 150 6.64 5.83 1.37
CA THR A 150 7.75 4.92 1.04
C THR A 150 7.74 3.67 1.92
N TRP A 151 7.31 3.80 3.18
CA TRP A 151 7.32 2.74 4.20
C TRP A 151 5.91 2.26 4.60
N ILE A 152 4.88 3.12 4.49
CA ILE A 152 3.50 2.80 4.89
C ILE A 152 2.89 1.58 4.18
N PRO A 153 3.26 1.19 2.93
CA PRO A 153 2.74 -0.04 2.34
C PRO A 153 3.14 -1.30 3.13
N GLY A 154 4.30 -1.30 3.81
CA GLY A 154 4.70 -2.40 4.68
C GLY A 154 3.77 -2.54 5.89
N ILE A 155 3.35 -1.42 6.48
CA ILE A 155 2.36 -1.39 7.56
C ILE A 155 1.00 -1.90 7.07
N ARG A 156 0.56 -1.47 5.88
CA ARG A 156 -0.68 -1.96 5.26
C ARG A 156 -0.66 -3.48 5.10
N HIS A 157 0.49 -4.05 4.71
CA HIS A 157 0.63 -5.50 4.57
C HIS A 157 0.41 -6.21 5.92
N ILE A 158 0.98 -5.69 7.01
CA ILE A 158 0.76 -6.22 8.37
C ILE A 158 -0.73 -6.22 8.72
N ILE A 159 -1.42 -5.09 8.54
CA ILE A 159 -2.85 -4.93 8.85
C ILE A 159 -3.69 -5.95 8.05
N LEU A 160 -3.42 -6.11 6.76
CA LEU A 160 -4.14 -7.06 5.90
C LEU A 160 -3.89 -8.52 6.29
N GLY A 161 -2.65 -8.87 6.64
CA GLY A 161 -2.30 -10.20 7.14
C GLY A 161 -3.09 -10.56 8.40
N LEU A 162 -3.14 -9.63 9.36
CA LEU A 162 -3.92 -9.76 10.59
C LEU A 162 -5.42 -9.92 10.33
N LYS A 163 -5.99 -9.06 9.48
CA LYS A 163 -7.43 -9.11 9.12
C LYS A 163 -7.81 -10.44 8.47
N THR A 164 -6.92 -10.97 7.63
CA THR A 164 -7.11 -12.28 6.98
C THR A 164 -7.07 -13.41 8.01
N LYS A 165 -6.10 -13.39 8.93
CA LYS A 165 -6.01 -14.36 10.02
C LYS A 165 -7.27 -14.37 10.89
N MET A 166 -7.75 -13.18 11.30
CA MET A 166 -8.96 -13.03 12.12
C MET A 166 -10.22 -13.56 11.42
N LYS A 167 -10.37 -13.28 10.12
CA LYS A 167 -11.50 -13.79 9.33
C LYS A 167 -11.47 -15.32 9.26
N ASN A 168 -10.30 -15.91 9.06
CA ASN A 168 -10.13 -17.36 8.99
C ASN A 168 -10.43 -18.04 10.35
N SER A 169 -10.03 -17.44 11.48
CA SER A 169 -10.39 -17.97 12.80
C SER A 169 -11.89 -17.98 13.05
N ASN A 170 -12.61 -16.93 12.63
CA ASN A 170 -14.07 -16.87 12.83
C ASN A 170 -14.82 -17.95 12.02
N ILE A 171 -14.30 -18.33 10.85
CA ILE A 171 -14.88 -19.40 10.01
C ILE A 171 -14.69 -20.77 10.68
N THR A 172 -13.53 -21.02 11.30
CA THR A 172 -13.23 -22.30 11.98
C THR A 172 -14.12 -22.52 13.20
N TYR A 173 -14.50 -21.48 13.94
CA TYR A 173 -15.44 -21.62 15.06
C TYR A 173 -16.88 -21.94 14.62
N SER A 174 -17.31 -21.46 13.44
CA SER A 174 -18.65 -21.77 12.91
C SER A 174 -18.80 -23.20 12.39
N GLN A 175 -17.74 -23.88 11.95
CA GLN A 175 -17.85 -25.28 11.47
C GLN A 175 -17.76 -26.34 12.57
N SER A 176 -17.22 -26.02 13.75
CA SER A 176 -17.15 -26.94 14.90
C SER A 176 -18.48 -27.10 15.65
N SER A 177 -19.45 -26.22 15.41
CA SER A 177 -20.73 -26.23 16.13
C SER A 177 -21.83 -27.02 15.41
N GLU A 178 -21.71 -27.27 14.11
CA GLU A 178 -22.69 -28.05 13.33
C GLU A 178 -22.43 -29.57 13.32
N SER A 179 -21.23 -30.02 13.69
CA SER A 179 -20.85 -31.44 13.61
C SER A 179 -21.25 -32.28 14.83
N ASN A 180 -21.83 -31.68 15.88
CA ASN A 180 -22.23 -32.39 17.11
C ASN A 180 -23.74 -32.66 17.24
N LEU A 181 -24.57 -32.28 16.26
CA LEU A 181 -26.04 -32.42 16.36
C LEU A 181 -26.63 -33.53 15.47
N LEU A 182 -25.80 -34.31 14.75
CA LEU A 182 -26.27 -35.31 13.79
C LEU A 182 -25.64 -36.69 14.02
N LEU A 183 -25.68 -37.20 15.25
CA LEU A 183 -25.22 -38.57 15.56
C LEU A 183 -26.00 -39.25 16.70
N THR A 184 -27.28 -38.91 16.89
CA THR A 184 -28.14 -39.62 17.87
C THR A 184 -29.56 -39.84 17.35
N GLU A 185 -29.68 -40.47 16.20
CA GLU A 185 -30.86 -41.26 15.82
C GLU A 185 -30.34 -42.44 14.98
N ARG A 186 -30.67 -43.71 15.16
CA ARG A 186 -31.45 -44.46 16.14
C ARG A 186 -31.20 -45.90 15.70
N ASN A 187 -30.37 -46.65 16.42
CA ASN A 187 -30.27 -48.10 16.25
C ASN A 187 -31.05 -48.73 17.41
N GLU A 188 -32.33 -49.02 17.17
CA GLU A 188 -33.08 -50.13 17.78
C GLU A 188 -34.41 -50.33 17.06
#